data_AF-A0A212PG43-F1
#
_entry.id   AF-A0A212PG43-F1
#
_cell.length_a   1.000
_cell.length_b   1.000
_cell.length_c   1.000
_cell.angle_alpha   90.00
_cell.angle_beta   90.00
_cell.angle_gamma   90.00
#
_symmetry.space_group_name_H-M   'P 1'
#
loop_
_entity.id
_entity.type
_entity.pdbx_description
1 polymer ?
#
loop_
_entity_poly.entity_id
_entity_poly.type
_entity_poly.pdbx_seq_one_letter_code
_entity_poly.pdbx_strand_id
1 'polypeptide(L)' 'MLILVVYDDGTHDLIESYRLDYLISTGRVIQFCRSSGWVKVGRDPVRSSSGEYHGTERRRRARNLDSRARTVNE' A
#
# COMPACT_ATOMS: atom_id res chain seq x y z
N MET A 1 -16.64 1.09 5.81
CA MET A 1 -16.63 2.45 6.40
C MET A 1 -16.83 3.41 5.26
N LEU A 2 -17.65 4.44 5.44
CA LEU A 2 -17.86 5.46 4.41
C LEU A 2 -16.65 6.39 4.31
N ILE A 3 -16.27 6.72 3.08
CA ILE A 3 -15.15 7.59 2.75
C ILE A 3 -15.67 8.69 1.84
N LEU A 4 -15.40 9.94 2.21
CA LEU A 4 -15.73 11.09 1.37
C LEU A 4 -14.70 11.18 0.24
N VAL A 5 -15.17 11.21 -1.00
CA VAL A 5 -14.32 11.33 -2.20
C VAL A 5 -14.66 12.60 -2.98
N VAL A 6 -13.69 13.08 -3.74
CA VAL A 6 -13.81 14.16 -4.72
C VAL A 6 -13.51 13.55 -6.08
N TYR A 7 -14.45 13.68 -7.00
CA TYR A 7 -14.29 13.26 -8.39
C TYR A 7 -13.61 14.37 -9.22
N ASP A 8 -13.17 14.03 -10.42
CA ASP A 8 -12.51 15.00 -11.31
C ASP A 8 -13.43 16.16 -11.74
N ASP A 9 -14.74 15.96 -11.71
CA ASP A 9 -15.77 16.97 -11.96
C ASP A 9 -16.01 17.93 -10.77
N GLY A 10 -15.29 17.73 -9.65
CA GLY A 10 -15.41 18.52 -8.43
C GLY A 10 -16.63 18.15 -7.56
N THR A 11 -17.35 17.09 -7.91
CA THR A 11 -18.43 16.57 -7.06
C THR A 11 -17.86 15.77 -5.89
N HIS A 12 -18.61 15.76 -4.78
CA HIS A 12 -18.26 15.05 -3.57
C HIS A 12 -19.30 13.99 -3.25
N ASP A 13 -18.85 12.79 -2.87
CA ASP A 13 -19.75 11.68 -2.52
C ASP A 13 -19.19 10.81 -1.40
N LEU A 14 -20.09 10.17 -0.66
CA LEU A 14 -19.77 9.22 0.41
C LEU A 14 -19.90 7.80 -0.13
N ILE A 15 -18.76 7.19 -0.42
CA ILE A 15 -18.71 5.83 -0.94
C ILE A 15 -18.30 4.86 0.16
N GLU A 16 -18.64 3.59 -0.03
CA GLU A 16 -18.08 2.53 0.79
C GLU A 16 -16.60 2.32 0.52
N SER A 17 -15.84 2.01 1.57
CA SER A 17 -14.38 1.84 1.51
C SER A 17 -13.92 0.80 0.48
N TYR A 18 -14.72 -0.22 0.19
CA TYR A 18 -14.38 -1.23 -0.82
C TYR A 18 -14.51 -0.72 -2.27
N ARG A 19 -15.33 0.32 -2.52
CA ARG A 19 -15.46 0.95 -3.84
C ARG A 19 -14.33 1.93 -4.14
N LEU A 20 -13.66 2.43 -3.10
CA LEU A 20 -12.57 3.38 -3.25
C LEU A 20 -11.44 2.82 -4.12
N ASP A 21 -11.05 1.56 -3.90
CA ASP A 21 -9.97 0.90 -4.66
C ASP A 21 -10.27 0.87 -6.16
N TYR A 22 -11.50 0.51 -6.52
CA TYR A 22 -11.99 0.53 -7.90
C TYR A 22 -12.01 1.94 -8.49
N LEU A 23 -12.45 2.96 -7.72
CA LEU A 23 -12.49 4.35 -8.20
C LEU A 23 -11.11 4.97 -8.36
N ILE A 24 -10.16 4.60 -7.50
CA ILE A 24 -8.75 4.95 -7.65
C ILE A 24 -8.16 4.26 -8.89
N SER A 25 -8.40 2.96 -9.06
CA SER A 25 -7.90 2.20 -10.23
C SER A 25 -8.47 2.70 -11.55
N THR A 26 -9.70 3.20 -11.56
CA THR A 26 -10.34 3.77 -12.76
C THR A 26 -10.01 5.25 -12.97
N GLY A 27 -9.29 5.88 -12.04
CA GLY A 27 -8.88 7.28 -12.15
C GLY A 27 -10.03 8.29 -12.04
N ARG A 28 -11.20 7.88 -11.53
CA ARG A 28 -12.38 8.76 -11.41
C ARG A 28 -12.35 9.66 -10.18
N VAL A 29 -11.56 9.31 -9.17
CA VAL A 29 -11.42 10.07 -7.93
C VAL A 29 -10.07 10.77 -7.91
N ILE A 30 -10.07 12.07 -7.63
CA ILE A 30 -8.87 12.90 -7.50
C ILE A 30 -8.43 13.05 -6.05
N GLN A 31 -9.36 13.01 -5.10
CA GLN A 31 -9.05 13.16 -3.66
C GLN A 31 -10.02 12.35 -2.80
N PHE A 32 -9.57 11.88 -1.63
CA PHE A 32 -10.44 11.24 -0.65
C PHE A 32 -10.04 11.60 0.78
N CYS A 33 -11.02 11.66 1.67
CA CYS A 33 -10.82 11.99 3.08
C CYS A 33 -10.83 10.73 3.94
N ARG A 34 -9.75 10.52 4.69
CA ARG A 34 -9.66 9.49 5.73
C ARG A 34 -9.52 10.15 7.10
N SER A 35 -9.47 9.36 8.17
CA SER A 35 -9.29 9.85 9.53
C SER A 35 -8.05 10.75 9.73
N SER A 36 -7.03 10.62 8.89
CA SER A 36 -5.83 11.48 8.91
C SER A 36 -5.93 12.75 8.06
N GLY A 37 -7.06 13.00 7.39
CA GLY A 37 -7.26 14.12 6.46
C GLY A 37 -7.36 13.70 4.98
N TRP A 38 -7.27 14.70 4.10
CA TRP A 38 -7.41 14.57 2.65
C TRP A 38 -6.16 13.99 2.00
N VAL A 39 -6.35 13.04 1.08
CA VAL A 39 -5.30 12.38 0.28
C VAL A 39 -5.59 12.60 -1.19
N LYS A 40 -4.62 13.12 -1.95
CA LYS A 40 -4.75 13.36 -3.40
C LYS A 40 -4.21 12.17 -4.20
N VAL A 41 -5.08 11.56 -5.00
CA VAL A 41 -4.73 10.43 -5.87
C VAL A 41 -3.73 10.89 -6.93
N GLY A 42 -2.63 10.15 -7.11
CA GLY A 42 -1.56 10.46 -8.06
C GLY A 42 -0.49 11.45 -7.57
N ARG A 43 -0.72 12.17 -6.47
CA ARG A 43 0.29 13.06 -5.84
C ARG A 43 0.74 12.53 -4.49
N ASP A 44 -0.20 12.12 -3.65
CA ASP A 44 0.08 11.53 -2.35
C ASP A 44 0.23 10.00 -2.49
N PRO A 45 1.03 9.36 -1.63
CA PRO A 45 1.21 7.92 -1.66
C PRO A 45 -0.11 7.21 -1.30
N VAL A 46 -0.88 6.89 -2.34
CA VAL A 46 -2.02 5.98 -2.30
C VAL A 46 -1.43 4.58 -2.26
N ARG A 47 -1.22 4.07 -1.04
CA ARG A 47 -0.67 2.74 -0.69
C ARG A 47 -0.48 1.82 -1.91
N SER A 48 0.74 1.78 -2.43
CA SER A 48 1.16 0.80 -3.39
C SER A 48 1.11 -0.59 -2.75
N SER A 49 0.15 -1.43 -3.16
CA SER A 49 0.28 -2.89 -3.04
C SER A 49 1.25 -3.47 -4.07
N SER A 50 1.71 -2.65 -5.01
CA SER A 50 2.72 -2.99 -6.01
C SER A 50 3.53 -1.74 -6.37
N GLY A 51 4.52 -1.43 -5.54
CA GLY A 51 5.55 -0.46 -5.85
C GLY A 51 6.87 -1.13 -5.57
N GLU A 52 7.72 -1.18 -6.59
CA GLU A 52 9.13 -1.57 -6.51
C GLU A 52 9.73 -1.13 -5.17
N TYR A 53 9.99 -2.12 -4.32
CA TYR A 53 10.41 -1.92 -2.94
C TYR A 53 11.86 -1.44 -2.91
N HIS A 54 12.08 -0.13 -2.98
CA HIS A 54 13.38 0.52 -2.71
C HIS A 54 13.59 0.80 -1.22
N GLY A 55 13.05 -0.06 -0.35
CA GLY A 55 13.34 -0.05 1.07
C GLY A 55 14.35 -1.15 1.36
N THR A 56 15.48 -0.83 1.97
CA THR A 56 16.45 -1.83 2.41
C THR A 56 15.77 -2.89 3.27
N GLU A 57 15.78 -4.13 2.78
CA GLU A 57 15.51 -5.40 3.47
C GLU A 57 14.80 -5.34 4.82
N ARG A 58 13.47 -5.57 4.85
CA ARG A 58 12.76 -5.93 6.10
C ARG A 58 12.54 -7.43 6.31
N ARG A 59 13.10 -8.28 5.45
CA ARG A 59 12.97 -9.74 5.60
C ARG A 59 14.09 -10.54 4.92
N ARG A 60 15.37 -10.33 5.28
CA ARG A 60 16.34 -11.41 5.15
C ARG A 60 16.62 -12.05 6.51
N ARG A 61 16.13 -13.28 6.59
CA ARG A 61 16.72 -14.44 7.25
C ARG A 61 16.71 -14.44 8.78
N ALA A 62 15.52 -14.66 9.31
CA ALA A 62 15.38 -15.74 10.28
C ALA A 62 15.33 -17.09 9.53
N ARG A 63 16.49 -17.70 9.25
CA ARG A 63 16.60 -19.18 9.21
C ARG A 63 18.04 -19.70 9.12
N ASN A 64 18.32 -20.60 10.06
CA ASN A 64 19.29 -21.70 10.04
C ASN A 64 20.78 -21.37 10.11
N LEU A 65 21.28 -21.20 11.34
CA LEU A 65 22.53 -21.85 11.73
C LEU A 65 22.26 -23.35 11.89
N ASP A 66 22.17 -24.08 10.79
CA ASP A 66 22.39 -25.53 10.79
C ASP A 66 23.47 -25.85 9.78
N SER A 67 24.71 -25.86 10.27
CA SER A 67 25.88 -26.39 9.57
C SER A 67 26.93 -26.75 10.62
N ARG A 68 26.62 -27.71 11.51
CA ARG A 68 27.69 -28.42 12.24
C ARG A 68 28.45 -29.24 11.20
N ALA A 69 29.56 -28.66 10.76
CA ALA A 69 30.55 -29.29 9.92
C ALA A 69 30.89 -30.67 10.49
N ARG A 70 30.55 -31.71 9.72
CA ARG A 70 31.31 -32.95 9.73
C ARG A 70 32.69 -32.62 9.15
N THR A 71 33.68 -32.47 10.02
CA THR A 71 35.05 -32.84 9.69
C THR A 71 35.42 -33.97 10.63
N VAL A 72 35.34 -35.18 10.09
CA VAL A 72 36.18 -36.31 10.51
C VAL A 72 37.62 -35.89 10.26
N ASN A 73 38.48 -35.98 11.29
CA ASN A 73 39.91 -36.30 11.27
C ASN A 73 40.54 -35.85 12.61
N GLU A 74 40.71 -36.77 13.55
CA GLU A 74 42.02 -37.30 14.00
C GLU A 74 41.79 -38.52 14.91
#